data_AF-A0A4Y7IZX6-F1
#
_entry.id   AF-A0A4Y7IZX6-F1
#
_cell.length_a   1.000
_cell.length_b   1.000
_cell.length_c   1.000
_cell.angle_alpha   90.00
_cell.angle_beta   90.00
_cell.angle_gamma   90.00
#
_symmetry.space_group_name_H-M   'P 1'
#
loop_
_entity.id
_entity.type
_entity.pdbx_description
1 polymer ?
#
loop_
_entity_poly.entity_id
_entity_poly.type
_entity_poly.pdbx_seq_one_letter_code
_entity_poly.pdbx_strand_id
1 'polypeptide(L)'
;MVSCLPIQVPYTMFLLTITLLGKVIEKATQIAAKSLDSPTKYFVVLIVTDSVVTDLQETIDSLVRASDSPLSILIFGVGGADFKAMEILDAGNGKHLQ
;
A
#
# COMPACT_ATOMS: atom_id res chain seq x y z
N MET A 1 17.22 15.41 6.78
CA MET A 1 16.73 16.76 6.45
C MET A 1 15.82 16.64 5.24
N VAL A 2 14.51 16.83 5.36
CA VAL A 2 13.59 16.79 4.23
C VAL A 2 12.82 18.11 4.23
N SER A 3 12.94 18.85 3.12
CA SER A 3 12.22 20.09 2.86
C SER A 3 11.01 19.76 1.99
N CYS A 4 9.82 20.17 2.42
CA CYS A 4 8.56 20.02 1.71
C CYS A 4 8.13 21.38 1.16
N LEU A 5 8.00 21.52 -0.17
CA LEU A 5 7.30 22.65 -0.80
C LEU A 5 5.95 22.14 -1.31
N PRO A 6 4.83 22.77 -0.94
CA PRO A 6 3.52 22.33 -1.40
C PRO A 6 3.27 22.80 -2.84
N ILE A 7 2.94 21.85 -3.72
CA ILE A 7 2.41 22.14 -5.06
C ILE A 7 0.89 22.05 -4.97
N GLN A 8 0.21 23.18 -5.13
CA GLN A 8 -1.25 23.27 -5.12
C GLN A 8 -1.79 23.04 -6.55
N VAL A 9 -2.65 22.04 -6.76
CA VAL A 9 -3.36 21.83 -8.05
C VAL A 9 -4.85 22.21 -7.92
N PRO A 10 -5.42 23.01 -8.86
CA PRO A 10 -6.69 23.73 -8.64
C PRO A 10 -7.97 22.98 -9.08
N TYR A 11 -7.94 21.66 -9.26
CA TYR A 11 -9.11 20.91 -9.75
C TYR A 11 -9.50 19.79 -8.79
N THR A 12 -10.42 20.07 -7.86
CA THR A 12 -11.03 19.05 -7.00
C THR A 12 -12.18 18.38 -7.75
N MET A 13 -11.85 17.42 -8.62
CA MET A 13 -12.81 16.39 -9.02
C MET A 13 -12.90 15.40 -7.86
N PHE A 14 -13.95 15.49 -7.04
CA PHE A 14 -14.21 14.52 -5.96
C PHE A 14 -14.59 13.19 -6.61
N LEU A 15 -13.61 12.39 -7.01
CA LEU A 15 -13.80 10.98 -7.30
C LEU A 15 -14.30 10.36 -5.98
N LEU A 16 -15.55 9.92 -5.95
CA LEU A 16 -16.13 9.06 -4.90
C LEU A 16 -15.46 7.67 -4.95
N THR A 17 -14.13 7.63 -4.97
CA THR A 17 -13.37 6.40 -5.17
C THR A 17 -13.22 5.66 -3.87
N ILE A 18 -13.77 4.46 -3.86
CA ILE A 18 -13.31 3.39 -3.00
C ILE A 18 -11.81 3.15 -3.29
N THR A 19 -11.01 3.07 -2.25
CA THR A 19 -9.57 2.79 -2.36
C THR A 19 -9.37 1.34 -1.96
N LEU A 20 -9.45 0.45 -2.96
CA LEU A 20 -9.31 -0.99 -2.82
C LEU A 20 -7.85 -1.42 -3.04
N LEU A 21 -7.08 -1.51 -1.97
CA LEU A 21 -5.66 -1.86 -2.06
C LEU A 21 -5.44 -3.36 -2.24
N GLY A 22 -6.34 -4.20 -1.72
CA GLY A 22 -6.22 -5.67 -1.76
C GLY A 22 -5.92 -6.20 -3.17
N LYS A 23 -6.69 -5.76 -4.18
CA LYS A 23 -6.51 -6.20 -5.58
C LYS A 23 -5.13 -5.86 -6.15
N VAL A 24 -4.58 -4.69 -5.80
CA VAL A 24 -3.26 -4.27 -6.28
C VAL A 24 -2.17 -5.12 -5.63
N ILE A 25 -2.30 -5.36 -4.32
CA ILE A 25 -1.40 -6.20 -3.54
C ILE A 25 -1.41 -7.64 -4.08
N GLU A 26 -2.57 -8.21 -4.33
CA GLU A 26 -2.71 -9.56 -4.89
C GLU A 26 -2.06 -9.69 -6.27
N LYS A 27 -2.24 -8.70 -7.15
CA LYS A 27 -1.60 -8.71 -8.46
C LYS A 27 -0.08 -8.61 -8.36
N ALA A 28 0.43 -7.74 -7.51
CA ALA A 28 1.87 -7.65 -7.27
C ALA A 28 2.43 -8.95 -6.69
N THR A 29 1.71 -9.56 -5.75
CA THR A 29 2.04 -10.86 -5.15
C THR A 29 2.08 -11.96 -6.20
N GLN A 30 1.09 -12.03 -7.10
CA GLN A 30 1.10 -13.01 -8.21
C GLN A 30 2.30 -12.85 -9.14
N ILE A 31 2.78 -11.63 -9.38
CA ILE A 31 3.96 -11.37 -10.22
C ILE A 31 5.24 -11.77 -9.48
N ALA A 32 5.36 -11.41 -8.21
CA ALA A 32 6.51 -11.76 -7.39
C ALA A 32 6.59 -13.27 -7.14
N ALA A 33 5.46 -13.93 -6.91
CA ALA A 33 5.37 -15.37 -6.67
C ALA A 33 5.91 -16.18 -7.87
N LYS A 34 5.63 -15.74 -9.11
CA LYS A 34 6.21 -16.36 -10.32
C LYS A 34 7.73 -16.26 -10.42
N SER A 35 8.34 -15.37 -9.62
CA SER A 35 9.80 -15.22 -9.59
C SER A 35 10.47 -16.14 -8.56
N LEU A 36 9.72 -16.92 -7.77
CA LEU A 36 10.30 -17.95 -6.89
C LEU A 36 11.00 -19.05 -7.68
N ASP A 37 10.47 -19.41 -8.86
CA ASP A 37 11.06 -20.45 -9.72
C ASP A 37 12.45 -20.05 -10.26
N SER A 38 12.82 -18.77 -10.14
CA SER A 38 14.13 -18.24 -10.52
C SER A 38 14.45 -17.02 -9.63
N PRO A 39 14.91 -17.24 -8.38
CA PRO A 39 14.92 -16.28 -7.27
C PRO A 39 16.02 -15.19 -7.41
N THR A 40 16.04 -14.53 -8.56
CA THR A 40 16.97 -13.46 -8.92
C THR A 40 16.33 -12.08 -8.79
N LYS A 41 15.03 -12.03 -8.48
CA LYS A 41 14.24 -10.80 -8.47
C LYS A 41 13.55 -10.63 -7.12
N TYR A 42 13.70 -9.44 -6.57
CA TYR A 42 12.96 -8.96 -5.41
C TYR A 42 12.18 -7.72 -5.83
N PHE A 43 10.92 -7.64 -5.43
CA PHE A 43 10.02 -6.57 -5.88
C PHE A 43 9.80 -5.55 -4.78
N VAL A 44 9.75 -4.27 -5.15
CA VAL A 44 9.33 -3.19 -4.26
C VAL A 44 8.10 -2.55 -4.89
N VAL A 45 6.97 -2.65 -4.20
CA VAL A 45 5.68 -2.13 -4.64
C VAL A 45 5.43 -0.83 -3.90
N LEU A 46 5.35 0.28 -4.64
CA LEU A 46 4.99 1.58 -4.10
C LEU A 46 3.54 1.90 -4.46
N ILE A 47 2.69 1.99 -3.43
CA ILE A 47 1.30 2.42 -3.54
C ILE A 47 1.22 3.86 -3.04
N VAL A 48 0.76 4.78 -3.89
CA VAL A 48 0.51 6.18 -3.51
C VAL A 48 -0.99 6.42 -3.57
N THR A 49 -1.57 6.93 -2.48
CA THR A 49 -3.00 7.21 -2.39
C THR A 49 -3.25 8.53 -1.67
N ASP A 50 -4.26 9.26 -2.10
CA ASP A 50 -4.70 10.52 -1.49
C ASP A 50 -5.85 10.34 -0.48
N SER A 51 -6.31 9.10 -0.28
CA SER A 51 -7.45 8.77 0.56
C SER A 51 -7.20 7.52 1.41
N VAL A 52 -8.06 7.30 2.40
CA VAL A 52 -7.95 6.17 3.33
C VAL A 52 -8.47 4.90 2.65
N VAL A 53 -7.78 3.77 2.90
CA VAL A 53 -8.24 2.46 2.45
C VAL A 53 -9.68 2.18 2.91
N THR A 54 -10.54 1.76 1.99
CA THR A 54 -11.96 1.52 2.30
C THR A 54 -12.17 0.11 2.86
N ASP A 55 -11.35 -0.84 2.44
CA ASP A 55 -11.41 -2.27 2.70
C ASP A 55 -10.21 -2.73 3.56
N LEU A 56 -10.13 -2.22 4.80
CA LEU A 56 -8.98 -2.45 5.67
C LEU A 56 -8.71 -3.95 5.94
N GLN A 57 -9.75 -4.75 6.17
CA GLN A 57 -9.61 -6.19 6.42
C GLN A 57 -9.13 -6.94 5.17
N GLU A 58 -9.72 -6.69 4.01
CA GLU A 58 -9.27 -7.29 2.74
C GLU A 58 -7.81 -6.93 2.43
N THR A 59 -7.42 -5.69 2.75
CA THR A 59 -6.05 -5.21 2.61
C THR A 59 -5.11 -5.94 3.58
N ILE A 60 -5.48 -6.11 4.85
CA ILE A 60 -4.70 -6.90 5.82
C ILE A 60 -4.53 -8.33 5.34
N ASP A 61 -5.63 -9.00 4.96
CA ASP A 61 -5.57 -10.38 4.46
C ASP A 61 -4.66 -10.50 3.23
N SER A 62 -4.70 -9.51 2.34
CA SER A 62 -3.84 -9.46 1.16
C SER A 62 -2.37 -9.26 1.52
N LEU A 63 -2.07 -8.43 2.53
CA LEU A 63 -0.70 -8.23 3.04
C LEU A 63 -0.16 -9.49 3.71
N VAL A 64 -0.98 -10.17 4.52
CA VAL A 64 -0.63 -11.45 5.15
C VAL A 64 -0.35 -12.51 4.08
N ARG A 65 -1.19 -12.63 3.05
CA ARG A 65 -0.90 -13.53 1.92
C ARG A 65 0.37 -13.15 1.14
N ALA A 66 0.69 -11.86 1.09
CA ALA A 66 1.87 -11.37 0.37
C ALA A 66 3.19 -11.59 1.13
N SER A 67 3.16 -11.87 2.44
CA SER A 67 4.37 -12.00 3.27
C SER A 67 5.30 -13.13 2.83
N ASP A 68 4.73 -14.16 2.17
CA ASP A 68 5.49 -15.31 1.68
C ASP A 68 6.12 -15.08 0.29
N SER A 69 5.87 -13.93 -0.34
CA SER A 69 6.43 -13.57 -1.65
C SER A 69 7.68 -12.70 -1.55
N PRO A 70 8.59 -12.72 -2.54
CA PRO A 70 9.82 -11.92 -2.56
C PRO A 70 9.51 -10.47 -2.92
N LEU A 71 8.71 -9.80 -2.09
CA LEU A 71 8.32 -8.42 -2.29
C LEU A 71 8.26 -7.63 -0.97
N SER A 72 8.43 -6.32 -1.07
CA SER A 72 8.11 -5.34 -0.03
C SER A 72 7.02 -4.39 -0.56
N ILE A 73 6.08 -3.99 0.29
CA ILE A 73 5.02 -3.04 -0.06
C ILE A 73 5.20 -1.78 0.78
N LEU A 74 5.20 -0.62 0.13
CA LEU A 74 5.21 0.68 0.77
C LEU A 74 3.95 1.43 0.36
N ILE A 75 3.16 1.87 1.35
CA ILE A 75 1.94 2.65 1.15
C ILE A 75 2.21 4.08 1.61
N PHE A 76 2.10 5.04 0.69
CA PHE A 76 2.29 6.46 0.94
C PHE A 76 0.98 7.22 0.78
N GLY A 77 0.47 7.74 1.89
CA GLY A 77 -0.63 8.70 1.90
C GLY A 77 -0.15 10.10 1.48
N VAL A 78 -0.84 10.74 0.54
CA VAL A 78 -0.62 12.13 0.11
C VAL A 78 -1.88 12.97 0.31
N GLY A 79 -1.78 14.29 0.34
CA GLY A 79 -2.96 15.15 0.54
C GLY A 79 -3.40 15.26 2.01
N GLY A 80 -4.66 15.61 2.24
CA GLY A 80 -5.18 16.03 3.55
C GLY A 80 -6.09 15.03 4.26
N ALA A 81 -6.10 13.76 3.86
CA ALA A 81 -6.92 12.74 4.49
C ALA A 81 -6.40 12.33 5.88
N ASP A 82 -7.30 11.86 6.76
CA ASP A 82 -6.93 11.32 8.08
C ASP A 82 -6.48 9.85 7.95
N PHE A 83 -5.18 9.64 7.83
CA PHE A 83 -4.59 8.32 7.63
C PHE A 83 -4.45 7.47 8.90
N LYS A 84 -4.98 7.91 10.05
CA LYS A 84 -4.85 7.19 11.32
C LYS A 84 -5.34 5.74 11.27
N ALA A 85 -6.39 5.46 10.50
CA ALA A 85 -6.90 4.10 10.32
C ALA A 85 -5.89 3.17 9.61
N MET A 86 -4.94 3.71 8.83
CA MET A 86 -3.91 2.92 8.13
C MET A 86 -2.66 2.67 8.97
N GLU A 87 -2.53 3.26 10.17
CA GLU A 87 -1.42 2.95 11.09
C GLU A 87 -1.38 1.47 11.49
N ILE A 88 -2.52 0.77 11.44
CA ILE A 88 -2.56 -0.67 11.68
C ILE A 88 -1.74 -1.46 10.65
N LEU A 89 -1.58 -0.93 9.43
CA LEU A 89 -0.82 -1.55 8.35
C LEU A 89 0.69 -1.34 8.51
N ASP A 90 1.12 -0.48 9.43
CA ASP A 90 2.52 -0.17 9.64
C ASP A 90 3.23 -1.27 10.46
N ALA A 91 4.19 -1.93 9.83
CA ALA A 91 5.05 -2.94 10.45
C ALA A 91 6.05 -2.32 11.45
N GLY A 92 6.30 -1.00 11.42
CA GLY A 92 7.22 -0.29 12.30
C GLY A 92 6.78 -0.24 13.76
N ASN A 93 5.49 -0.43 14.04
CA ASN A 93 4.92 -0.35 15.39
C ASN A 93 5.05 -1.66 16.21
N GLY A 94 5.81 -2.65 15.71
CA GLY A 94 6.09 -3.90 16.42
C GLY A 94 4.90 -4.86 16.54
N LYS A 95 3.81 -4.60 15.81
CA LYS A 95 2.65 -5.50 15.70
C LYS A 95 2.74 -6.28 14.39
N HIS A 96 2.76 -7.60 14.50
CA HIS A 96 2.61 -8.48 13.33
C HIS A 96 1.13 -8.46 12.94
N LEU A 97 0.83 -8.24 11.66
CA LEU A 97 -0.51 -8.43 11.11
C LEU A 97 -0.87 -9.93 11.22
N GLN A 98 -1.98 -10.25 11.89
CA GLN A 98 -2.49 -11.62 12.04
C GLN A 98 -3.82 -11.78 11.31
#